data_AF-A0A2V9YB09-F1
#
_entry.id   AF-A0A2V9YB09-F1
#
_cell.length_a   1.000
_cell.length_b   1.000
_cell.length_c   1.000
_cell.angle_alpha   90.00
_cell.angle_beta   90.00
_cell.angle_gamma   90.00
#
_symmetry.space_group_name_H-M   'P 1'
#
loop_
_entity.id
_entity.type
_entity.pdbx_description
1 polymer ?
#
loop_
_entity_poly.entity_id
_entity_poly.type
_entity_poly.pdbx_seq_one_letter_code
_entity_poly.pdbx_strand_id
1 'polypeptide(L)'
;MTTSAKIEKWVSKGRWRLYLLFLLLMGLPIAFFSYSAGRVLKQQTERQAITESSQIARVSATLVEEHFRQSTAFLESIARRPSFRKAWKEGDLSLLGWTLKEAAGLRPDFAYIGMYDLGATIRAIQPPNP
;
A
#
# COMPACT_ATOMS: atom_id res chain seq x y z
N MET A 1 37.81 9.61 -44.04
CA MET A 1 38.24 10.99 -43.71
C MET A 1 37.70 12.00 -44.73
N THR A 2 36.38 12.21 -44.82
CA THR A 2 35.79 13.10 -45.87
C THR A 2 34.63 13.98 -45.41
N THR A 3 34.07 13.75 -44.23
CA THR A 3 32.98 14.58 -43.69
C THR A 3 33.48 15.93 -43.17
N SER A 4 34.63 15.95 -42.46
CA SER A 4 35.21 17.18 -41.90
C SER A 4 35.56 18.21 -42.98
N ALA A 5 36.28 17.80 -44.03
CA ALA A 5 36.71 18.70 -45.12
C ALA A 5 35.53 19.27 -45.94
N LYS A 6 34.41 18.52 -46.02
CA LYS A 6 33.20 18.97 -46.74
C LYS A 6 32.41 19.99 -45.93
N ILE A 7 32.37 19.84 -44.61
CA ILE A 7 31.75 20.78 -43.68
C ILE A 7 32.56 22.08 -43.65
N GLU A 8 33.89 21.99 -43.59
CA GLU A 8 34.79 23.15 -43.55
C GLU A 8 34.65 24.05 -44.79
N LYS A 9 34.59 23.45 -45.98
CA LYS A 9 34.39 24.17 -47.25
C LYS A 9 32.98 24.78 -47.39
N TRP A 10 31.99 24.20 -46.71
CA TRP A 10 30.60 24.71 -46.70
C TRP A 10 30.40 25.86 -45.71
N VAL A 11 31.08 25.80 -44.57
CA VAL A 11 31.08 26.84 -43.53
C VAL A 11 31.82 28.10 -44.00
N SER A 12 32.90 27.97 -44.78
CA SER A 12 33.69 29.14 -45.24
C SER A 12 33.03 29.99 -46.34
N LYS A 13 31.97 29.48 -46.99
CA LYS A 13 31.33 30.13 -48.16
C LYS A 13 30.46 31.35 -47.83
N GLY A 14 30.19 31.63 -46.55
CA GLY A 14 29.48 32.84 -46.14
C GLY A 14 29.42 33.02 -44.63
N ARG A 15 29.86 34.20 -44.15
CA ARG A 15 29.95 34.55 -42.71
C ARG A 15 28.64 34.28 -41.94
N TRP A 16 27.48 34.48 -42.58
CA TRP A 16 26.16 34.21 -42.00
C TRP A 16 25.92 32.75 -41.60
N ARG A 17 26.46 31.79 -42.37
CA ARG A 17 26.30 30.35 -42.06
C ARG A 17 27.10 29.94 -40.83
N LEU A 18 28.20 30.64 -40.57
CA LEU A 18 29.02 30.44 -39.38
C LEU A 18 28.27 30.89 -38.13
N TYR A 19 27.57 32.04 -38.20
CA TYR A 19 26.67 32.48 -37.13
C TYR A 19 25.52 31.51 -36.89
N LEU A 20 24.88 30.98 -37.95
CA LEU A 20 23.81 29.97 -37.81
C LEU A 20 24.31 28.66 -37.19
N LEU A 21 25.50 28.20 -37.60
CA LEU A 21 26.08 26.97 -37.05
C LEU A 21 26.43 27.16 -35.57
N PHE A 22 26.95 28.33 -35.20
CA PHE A 22 27.23 28.67 -33.81
C PHE A 22 25.96 28.78 -32.96
N LEU A 23 24.92 29.44 -33.50
CA LEU A 23 23.60 29.54 -32.86
C LEU A 23 22.99 28.16 -32.63
N LEU A 24 23.05 27.28 -33.64
CA LEU A 24 22.55 25.92 -33.55
C LEU A 24 23.35 25.10 -32.54
N LEU A 25 24.69 25.21 -32.57
CA LEU A 25 25.57 24.53 -31.63
C LEU A 25 25.36 25.00 -30.19
N MET A 26 24.96 26.26 -29.99
CA MET A 26 24.65 26.78 -28.66
C MET A 26 23.24 26.42 -28.18
N GLY A 27 22.26 26.31 -29.09
CA GLY A 27 20.88 25.94 -28.77
C GLY A 27 20.67 24.43 -28.59
N LEU A 28 21.42 23.60 -29.31
CA LEU A 28 21.29 22.14 -29.29
C LEU A 28 21.45 21.52 -27.88
N PRO A 29 22.46 21.92 -27.07
CA PRO A 29 22.65 21.36 -25.74
C PRO A 29 21.50 21.71 -24.80
N ILE A 30 20.93 22.92 -24.93
CA ILE A 30 19.83 23.41 -24.09
C ILE A 30 18.53 22.66 -24.44
N ALA A 31 18.26 22.47 -25.73
CA ALA A 31 17.11 21.70 -26.22
C ALA A 31 17.23 20.21 -25.83
N PHE A 32 18.43 19.63 -25.99
CA PHE A 32 18.72 18.25 -25.61
C PHE A 32 18.58 18.05 -24.09
N PHE A 33 19.11 18.98 -23.30
CA PHE A 33 19.00 18.95 -21.84
C PHE A 33 17.54 19.12 -21.38
N SER A 34 16.78 20.05 -21.97
CA SER A 34 15.35 20.23 -21.65
C SER A 34 14.50 19.01 -22.01
N TYR A 35 14.75 18.39 -23.16
CA TYR A 35 14.06 17.16 -23.58
C TYR A 35 14.41 15.97 -22.67
N SER A 36 15.69 15.83 -22.30
CA SER A 36 16.17 14.78 -21.41
C SER A 36 15.65 14.97 -19.98
N ALA A 37 15.72 16.18 -19.44
CA ALA A 37 15.20 16.53 -18.12
C ALA A 37 13.67 16.31 -18.05
N GLY A 38 12.93 16.69 -19.09
CA GLY A 38 11.48 16.44 -19.17
C GLY A 38 11.12 14.95 -19.17
N ARG A 39 11.92 14.10 -19.85
CA ARG A 39 11.74 12.64 -19.80
C ARG A 39 12.11 12.05 -18.43
N VAL A 40 13.21 12.50 -17.84
CA VAL A 40 13.70 11.99 -16.55
C VAL A 40 12.78 12.41 -15.41
N LEU A 41 12.24 13.63 -15.43
CA LEU A 41 11.22 14.08 -14.47
C LEU A 41 9.94 13.26 -14.60
N LYS A 42 9.45 13.00 -15.81
CA LYS A 42 8.23 12.21 -16.02
C LYS A 42 8.39 10.75 -15.54
N GLN A 43 9.57 10.15 -15.74
CA GLN A 43 9.89 8.83 -15.19
C GLN A 43 10.06 8.81 -13.67
N GLN A 44 10.51 9.92 -13.06
CA GLN A 44 10.60 10.02 -11.61
C GLN A 44 9.22 10.24 -10.96
N THR A 45 8.31 10.99 -11.56
CA THR A 45 6.96 11.17 -10.99
C THR A 45 6.16 9.87 -10.98
N GLU A 46 6.29 9.02 -12.01
CA GLU A 46 5.68 7.69 -12.04
C GLU A 46 6.33 6.73 -11.03
N ARG A 47 7.66 6.77 -10.88
CA ARG A 47 8.36 5.89 -9.93
C ARG A 47 8.18 6.33 -8.47
N GLN A 48 8.13 7.63 -8.18
CA GLN A 48 8.01 8.14 -6.81
C GLN A 48 6.61 7.91 -6.25
N ALA A 49 5.55 8.11 -7.06
CA ALA A 49 4.18 7.81 -6.66
C ALA A 49 3.96 6.32 -6.36
N ILE A 50 4.61 5.41 -7.10
CA ILE A 50 4.53 3.96 -6.89
C ILE A 50 5.36 3.52 -5.67
N THR A 51 6.50 4.17 -5.40
CA THR A 51 7.38 3.79 -4.28
C THR A 51 6.82 4.27 -2.93
N GLU A 52 6.26 5.49 -2.86
CA GLU A 52 5.59 5.98 -1.64
C GLU A 52 4.27 5.22 -1.38
N SER A 53 3.47 4.95 -2.42
CA SER A 53 2.20 4.22 -2.27
C SER A 53 2.40 2.75 -1.89
N SER A 54 3.47 2.09 -2.36
CA SER A 54 3.75 0.70 -2.01
C SER A 54 4.29 0.52 -0.59
N GLN A 55 5.06 1.48 -0.08
CA GLN A 55 5.52 1.46 1.31
C GLN A 55 4.37 1.66 2.29
N ILE A 56 3.45 2.60 2.02
CA ILE A 56 2.23 2.79 2.82
C ILE A 56 1.35 1.54 2.73
N ALA A 57 1.10 1.00 1.54
CA ALA A 57 0.31 -0.22 1.37
C ALA A 57 0.91 -1.43 2.11
N ARG A 58 2.24 -1.59 2.11
CA ARG A 58 2.92 -2.69 2.79
C ARG A 58 2.88 -2.54 4.32
N VAL A 59 3.08 -1.33 4.84
CA VAL A 59 2.95 -1.05 6.28
C VAL A 59 1.50 -1.23 6.73
N SER A 60 0.53 -0.70 5.98
CA SER A 60 -0.89 -0.91 6.25
C SER A 60 -1.28 -2.38 6.21
N ALA A 61 -0.82 -3.15 5.21
CA ALA A 61 -1.09 -4.59 5.14
C ALA A 61 -0.48 -5.36 6.31
N THR A 62 0.74 -5.00 6.73
CA THR A 62 1.41 -5.64 7.87
C THR A 62 0.72 -5.31 9.20
N LEU A 63 0.29 -4.06 9.38
CA LEU A 63 -0.45 -3.64 10.58
C LEU A 63 -1.83 -4.32 10.65
N VAL A 64 -2.52 -4.44 9.52
CA VAL A 64 -3.80 -5.14 9.42
C VAL A 64 -3.63 -6.63 9.71
N GLU A 65 -2.62 -7.27 9.13
CA GLU A 65 -2.32 -8.69 9.39
C GLU A 65 -1.99 -8.93 10.87
N GLU A 66 -1.14 -8.09 11.47
CA GLU A 66 -0.79 -8.22 12.88
C GLU A 66 -2.01 -8.02 13.79
N HIS A 67 -2.87 -7.04 13.48
CA HIS A 67 -4.11 -6.83 14.21
C HIS A 67 -5.06 -8.03 14.09
N PHE A 68 -5.18 -8.64 12.91
CA PHE A 68 -5.96 -9.87 12.74
C PHE A 68 -5.33 -11.05 13.48
N ARG A 69 -4.02 -11.20 13.44
CA ARG A 69 -3.30 -12.26 14.15
C ARG A 69 -3.54 -12.19 15.66
N GLN A 70 -3.45 -10.99 16.24
CA GLN A 70 -3.71 -10.75 17.65
C GLN A 70 -5.19 -10.99 18.00
N SER A 71 -6.11 -10.57 17.14
CA SER A 71 -7.55 -10.79 17.31
C SER A 71 -7.92 -12.27 17.27
N THR A 72 -7.38 -13.02 16.32
CA THR A 72 -7.56 -14.47 16.22
C THR A 72 -6.98 -15.18 17.43
N ALA A 73 -5.74 -14.85 17.82
CA ALA A 73 -5.12 -15.45 19.01
C ALA A 73 -5.94 -15.19 20.29
N PHE A 74 -6.50 -13.99 20.43
CA PHE A 74 -7.39 -13.65 21.54
C PHE A 74 -8.67 -14.51 21.53
N LEU A 75 -9.39 -14.57 20.42
CA LEU A 75 -10.63 -15.36 20.30
C LEU A 75 -10.36 -16.86 20.49
N GLU A 76 -9.26 -17.38 19.95
CA GLU A 76 -8.83 -18.75 20.16
C GLU A 76 -8.51 -19.04 21.63
N SER A 77 -7.88 -18.09 22.33
CA SER A 77 -7.58 -18.25 23.76
C SER A 77 -8.85 -18.44 24.58
N ILE A 78 -9.94 -17.75 24.23
CA ILE A 78 -11.26 -17.87 24.87
C ILE A 78 -11.88 -19.22 24.50
N ALA A 79 -11.91 -19.57 23.21
CA ALA A 79 -12.50 -20.81 22.71
C ALA A 79 -11.77 -22.08 23.22
N ARG A 80 -10.50 -21.97 23.60
CA ARG A 80 -9.71 -23.07 24.19
C ARG A 80 -9.97 -23.26 25.69
N ARG A 81 -10.60 -22.31 26.39
CA ARG A 81 -10.84 -22.42 27.84
C ARG A 81 -11.72 -23.64 28.15
N PRO A 82 -11.32 -24.52 29.10
CA PRO A 82 -12.12 -25.69 29.47
C PRO A 82 -13.54 -25.34 29.94
N SER A 83 -13.69 -24.26 30.70
CA SER A 83 -14.99 -23.74 31.18
C SER A 83 -15.90 -23.35 30.02
N PHE A 84 -15.36 -22.64 29.02
CA PHE A 84 -16.08 -22.25 27.82
C PHE A 84 -16.54 -23.48 27.02
N ARG A 85 -15.65 -24.45 26.80
CA ARG A 85 -16.00 -25.69 26.09
C ARG A 85 -17.04 -26.53 26.83
N LYS A 86 -16.97 -26.55 28.16
CA LYS A 86 -17.96 -27.25 29.00
C LYS A 86 -19.33 -26.59 28.87
N ALA A 87 -19.41 -25.28 29.06
CA ALA A 87 -20.66 -24.53 28.88
C ALA A 87 -21.21 -24.64 27.45
N TRP A 88 -20.35 -24.66 26.44
CA TRP A 88 -20.74 -24.91 25.06
C TRP A 88 -21.40 -26.28 24.88
N LYS A 89 -20.80 -27.34 25.44
CA LYS A 89 -21.36 -28.70 25.37
C LYS A 89 -22.65 -28.86 26.17
N GLU A 90 -22.74 -28.21 27.32
CA GLU A 90 -23.89 -28.28 28.23
C GLU A 90 -25.02 -27.33 27.80
N GLY A 91 -24.78 -26.46 26.80
CA GLY A 91 -25.76 -25.49 26.33
C GLY A 91 -26.02 -24.36 27.33
N ASP A 92 -25.09 -24.08 28.24
CA ASP A 92 -25.21 -23.02 29.24
C ASP A 92 -24.96 -21.64 28.59
N LEU A 93 -26.03 -21.09 28.01
CA LEU A 93 -26.02 -19.79 27.35
C LEU A 93 -25.72 -18.64 28.32
N SER A 94 -25.98 -18.79 29.61
CA SER A 94 -25.71 -17.75 30.61
C SER A 94 -24.20 -17.59 30.82
N LEU A 95 -23.49 -18.71 31.00
CA LEU A 95 -22.03 -18.69 31.16
C LEU A 95 -21.32 -18.26 29.88
N LEU A 96 -21.84 -18.70 28.72
CA LEU A 96 -21.33 -18.28 27.41
C LEU A 96 -21.52 -16.78 27.19
N GLY A 97 -22.71 -16.23 27.47
CA GLY A 97 -23.00 -14.81 27.36
C GLY A 97 -22.15 -13.96 28.30
N TRP A 98 -21.94 -14.42 29.54
CA TRP A 98 -21.05 -13.74 30.49
C TRP A 98 -19.60 -13.71 30.00
N THR A 99 -19.09 -14.83 29.49
CA THR A 99 -17.73 -14.92 28.95
C THR A 99 -17.55 -14.00 27.73
N LEU A 100 -18.58 -13.88 26.89
CA LEU A 100 -18.56 -12.96 25.74
C LEU A 100 -18.59 -11.50 26.17
N LYS A 101 -19.37 -11.18 27.21
CA LYS A 101 -19.42 -9.84 27.79
C LYS A 101 -18.08 -9.44 28.39
N GLU A 102 -17.43 -10.34 29.12
CA GLU A 102 -16.07 -10.13 29.63
C GLU A 102 -15.07 -9.91 28.49
N ALA A 103 -15.12 -10.76 27.46
CA ALA A 103 -14.25 -10.64 26.28
C ALA A 103 -14.44 -9.32 25.53
N ALA A 104 -15.68 -8.86 25.34
CA ALA A 104 -15.98 -7.58 24.74
C ALA A 104 -15.47 -6.40 25.58
N GLY A 105 -15.48 -6.53 26.91
CA GLY A 105 -14.89 -5.54 27.82
C GLY A 105 -13.36 -5.47 27.73
N LEU A 106 -12.69 -6.59 27.45
CA LEU A 106 -11.23 -6.65 27.32
C LEU A 106 -10.72 -6.13 25.97
N ARG A 107 -11.57 -6.12 24.95
CA ARG A 107 -11.22 -5.74 23.58
C ARG A 107 -12.31 -4.81 22.99
N PRO A 108 -12.27 -3.50 23.36
CA PRO A 108 -13.26 -2.52 22.91
C PRO A 108 -13.16 -2.17 21.41
N ASP A 109 -12.11 -2.67 20.75
CA ASP A 109 -11.89 -2.56 19.31
C ASP A 109 -12.77 -3.49 18.47
N PHE A 110 -13.40 -4.50 19.07
CA PHE A 110 -14.41 -5.30 18.39
C PHE A 110 -15.75 -4.57 18.34
N ALA A 111 -16.29 -4.40 17.12
CA ALA A 111 -17.66 -3.90 16.93
C ALA A 111 -18.70 -4.89 17.49
N TYR A 112 -18.47 -6.19 17.29
CA TYR A 112 -19.26 -7.26 17.87
C TYR A 112 -18.43 -8.55 18.00
N ILE A 113 -18.81 -9.39 18.96
CA ILE A 113 -18.30 -10.75 19.14
C ILE A 113 -19.51 -11.68 19.14
N GLY A 114 -19.53 -12.65 18.24
CA GLY A 114 -20.64 -13.60 18.09
C GLY A 114 -20.15 -15.05 18.16
N MET A 115 -20.98 -15.91 18.71
CA MET A 115 -20.79 -17.37 18.71
C MET A 115 -21.84 -18.01 17.83
N TYR A 116 -21.38 -18.86 16.90
CA TYR A 116 -22.22 -19.55 15.94
C TYR A 116 -22.08 -21.05 16.12
N ASP A 117 -23.20 -21.76 16.00
CA ASP A 117 -23.18 -23.20 15.84
C ASP A 117 -22.76 -23.59 14.41
N LEU A 118 -22.46 -24.87 14.18
CA LEU A 118 -22.10 -25.41 12.86
C LEU A 118 -23.18 -25.19 11.79
N GLY A 119 -24.44 -25.02 12.22
CA GLY A 119 -25.56 -24.66 11.34
C GLY A 119 -25.71 -23.16 11.06
N ALA A 120 -24.72 -22.32 11.41
CA ALA A 120 -24.76 -20.85 11.37
C ALA A 120 -25.82 -20.21 12.30
N THR A 121 -26.42 -20.98 13.21
CA THR A 121 -27.32 -20.45 14.24
C THR A 121 -26.53 -19.67 15.28
N ILE A 122 -26.95 -18.43 15.55
CA ILE A 122 -26.34 -17.59 16.60
C ILE A 122 -26.69 -18.15 17.97
N ARG A 123 -25.68 -18.43 18.80
CA ARG A 123 -25.85 -18.87 20.19
C ARG A 123 -25.73 -17.73 21.20
N ALA A 124 -24.85 -16.76 20.93
CA ALA A 124 -24.80 -15.49 21.67
C ALA A 124 -24.04 -14.43 20.87
N ILE A 125 -24.31 -13.16 21.15
CA ILE A 125 -23.64 -12.01 20.53
C ILE A 125 -23.49 -10.86 21.54
N GLN A 126 -22.38 -10.13 21.47
CA GLN A 126 -22.10 -8.95 22.29
C GLN A 126 -21.49 -7.83 21.42
N PRO A 127 -21.93 -6.56 21.53
CA PRO A 127 -23.13 -6.15 22.24
C PRO A 127 -24.37 -6.85 21.68
N PRO A 128 -25.39 -7.15 22.52
CA PRO A 128 -26.69 -7.53 22.00
C PRO A 128 -27.15 -6.39 21.08
N ASN A 129 -27.73 -6.74 19.93
CA ASN A 129 -28.19 -5.81 18.91
C ASN A 129 -28.79 -4.54 19.55
N PRO A 130 -28.44 -3.31 19.11
CA PRO A 130 -29.17 -2.13 19.55
C PRO A 130 -30.65 -2.20 19.16
#